data_AF-G9KRY2-F1
#
_entry.id   AF-G9KRY2-F1
#
_cell.length_a   1.000
_cell.length_b   1.000
_cell.length_c   1.000
_cell.angle_alpha   90.00
_cell.angle_beta   90.00
_cell.angle_gamma   90.00
#
_symmetry.space_group_name_H-M   'P 1'
#
loop_
_entity.id
_entity.type
_entity.pdbx_description
1 polymer ?
#
loop_
_entity_poly.entity_id
_entity_poly.type
_entity_poly.pdbx_seq_one_letter_code
_entity_poly.pdbx_strand_id
1 'polypeptide(L)'
;KSSWNQLQDLCRLAKLSCPALGISKRNLYDFEVEYLCDYKKIREQEYYLVKWRGYPDSESTWEPRQNLKCVRILKQFHKDLERELLRRHHRSKPPRHLDPSLANYLVQKAKQRRALRRWEQELNAKRSHLGRI
;
A
#
# COMPACT_ATOMS: atom_id res chain seq x y z
N LYS A 1 10.49 23.00 -0.29
CA LYS A 1 11.33 22.10 0.54
C LYS A 1 10.95 20.67 0.20
N SER A 2 11.86 19.86 -0.34
CA SER A 2 11.59 18.44 -0.61
C SER A 2 11.40 17.69 0.71
N SER A 3 10.43 16.78 0.79
CA SER A 3 10.21 15.97 1.99
C SER A 3 11.35 14.97 2.18
N TRP A 4 11.56 14.51 3.43
CA TRP A 4 12.58 13.50 3.74
C TRP A 4 12.43 12.23 2.89
N ASN A 5 11.19 11.80 2.63
CA ASN A 5 10.91 10.64 1.78
C ASN A 5 11.29 10.89 0.31
N GLN A 6 11.09 12.10 -0.20
CA GLN A 6 11.51 12.44 -1.57
C GLN A 6 13.03 12.36 -1.74
N LEU A 7 13.79 12.80 -0.73
CA LEU A 7 15.27 12.70 -0.77
C LEU A 7 15.73 11.23 -0.74
N GLN A 8 15.12 10.40 0.10
CA GLN A 8 15.39 8.96 0.14
C GLN A 8 15.14 8.30 -1.22
N ASP A 9 14.02 8.63 -1.86
CA ASP A 9 13.65 8.08 -3.17
C ASP A 9 14.60 8.52 -4.28
N LEU A 10 15.03 9.79 -4.29
CA LEU A 10 16.05 10.26 -5.24
C LEU A 10 17.36 9.49 -5.09
N CYS A 11 17.80 9.21 -3.84
CA CYS A 11 18.96 8.36 -3.61
C CYS A 11 18.77 6.94 -4.17
N ARG A 12 17.58 6.34 -3.97
CA ARG A 12 17.25 5.01 -4.51
C ARG A 12 17.29 4.97 -6.04
N LEU A 13 16.66 5.95 -6.69
CA LEU A 13 16.63 6.07 -8.15
C LEU A 13 18.03 6.28 -8.74
N ALA A 14 18.86 7.10 -8.07
CA ALA A 14 20.26 7.30 -8.44
C ALA A 14 21.20 6.14 -8.03
N LYS A 15 20.68 5.11 -7.35
CA LYS A 15 21.45 3.98 -6.79
C LYS A 15 22.58 4.43 -5.85
N LEU A 16 22.37 5.52 -5.12
CA LEU A 16 23.32 6.09 -4.17
C LEU A 16 23.04 5.59 -2.75
N SER A 17 24.09 5.15 -2.06
CA SER A 17 24.01 4.91 -0.61
C SER A 17 24.17 6.23 0.13
N CYS A 18 23.27 6.49 1.07
CA CYS A 18 23.29 7.69 1.90
C CYS A 18 22.95 7.31 3.35
N PRO A 19 23.96 7.00 4.19
CA PRO A 19 23.74 6.61 5.58
C PRO A 19 22.96 7.64 6.39
N ALA A 20 23.15 8.94 6.13
CA ALA A 20 22.41 10.03 6.77
C ALA A 20 20.90 9.97 6.51
N LEU A 21 20.49 9.42 5.36
CA LEU A 21 19.09 9.20 5.01
C LEU A 21 18.63 7.75 5.30
N GLY A 22 19.48 6.93 5.92
CA GLY A 22 19.20 5.51 6.15
C GLY A 22 19.20 4.65 4.87
N ILE A 23 19.79 5.14 3.79
CA ILE A 23 19.85 4.45 2.49
C ILE A 23 21.17 3.68 2.38
N SER A 24 21.08 2.39 2.08
CA SER A 24 22.21 1.49 1.89
C SER A 24 21.98 0.62 0.66
N LYS A 25 23.01 -0.08 0.19
CA LYS A 25 22.89 -1.06 -0.90
C LYS A 25 21.79 -2.11 -0.69
N ARG A 26 21.43 -2.40 0.57
CA ARG A 26 20.42 -3.43 0.92
C ARG A 26 18.97 -2.97 0.74
N ASN A 27 18.70 -1.66 0.68
CA ASN A 27 17.36 -1.10 0.63
C ASN A 27 17.15 -0.12 -0.55
N LEU A 28 18.03 -0.17 -1.56
CA LEU A 28 17.92 0.67 -2.76
C LEU A 28 16.62 0.42 -3.54
N TYR A 29 16.02 -0.75 -3.38
CA TYR A 29 14.78 -1.12 -4.07
C TYR A 29 13.55 -1.08 -3.14
N ASP A 30 13.71 -0.61 -1.89
CA ASP A 30 12.60 -0.53 -0.94
C ASP A 30 11.85 0.79 -1.11
N PHE A 31 10.66 0.76 -1.70
CA PHE A 31 9.78 1.93 -1.83
C PHE A 31 8.57 1.82 -0.90
N GLU A 32 8.01 2.96 -0.50
CA GLU A 32 6.87 2.96 0.41
C GLU A 32 5.56 2.63 -0.34
N VAL A 33 4.87 1.60 0.12
CA VAL A 33 3.55 1.20 -0.41
C VAL A 33 2.47 2.15 0.12
N GLU A 34 1.69 2.74 -0.78
CA GLU A 34 0.54 3.58 -0.45
C GLU A 34 -0.71 2.73 -0.18
N TYR A 35 -1.02 1.81 -1.09
CA TYR A 35 -2.05 0.77 -0.97
C TYR A 35 -1.87 -0.31 -2.05
N LEU A 36 -2.63 -1.41 -1.95
CA LEU A 36 -2.67 -2.47 -2.97
C LEU A 36 -3.92 -2.30 -3.83
N CYS A 37 -3.74 -2.36 -5.14
CA CYS A 37 -4.80 -2.11 -6.12
C CYS A 37 -5.48 -3.40 -6.59
N ASP A 38 -4.71 -4.47 -6.70
CA ASP A 38 -5.16 -5.71 -7.35
C ASP A 38 -4.38 -6.92 -6.82
N TYR A 39 -4.89 -8.12 -7.13
CA TYR A 39 -4.35 -9.41 -6.75
C TYR A 39 -4.48 -10.41 -7.90
N LYS A 40 -3.43 -11.20 -8.08
CA LYS A 40 -3.50 -12.42 -8.89
C LYS A 40 -2.63 -13.52 -8.31
N LYS A 41 -3.01 -14.76 -8.58
CA LYS A 41 -2.27 -15.96 -8.24
C LYS A 41 -1.91 -16.74 -9.50
N ILE A 42 -0.61 -16.88 -9.77
CA ILE A 42 -0.07 -17.65 -10.89
C ILE A 42 0.64 -18.87 -10.29
N ARG A 43 0.12 -20.07 -10.57
CA ARG A 43 0.50 -21.31 -9.85
C ARG A 43 0.30 -21.11 -8.34
N GLU A 44 1.34 -21.30 -7.53
CA GLU A 44 1.32 -21.07 -6.08
C GLU A 44 1.86 -19.69 -5.67
N GLN A 45 2.26 -18.85 -6.63
CA GLN A 45 2.82 -17.53 -6.35
C GLN A 45 1.76 -16.44 -6.43
N GLU A 46 1.66 -15.64 -5.37
CA GLU A 46 0.80 -14.46 -5.31
C GLU A 46 1.54 -13.21 -5.78
N TYR A 47 0.82 -12.36 -6.52
CA TYR A 47 1.27 -11.05 -6.98
C TYR A 47 0.22 -10.00 -6.65
N TYR A 48 0.69 -8.79 -6.38
CA TYR A 48 -0.16 -7.66 -6.02
C TYR A 48 0.22 -6.46 -6.87
N LEU A 49 -0.77 -5.72 -7.37
CA LEU A 49 -0.50 -4.44 -8.03
C LEU A 49 -0.33 -3.38 -6.95
N VAL A 50 0.86 -2.80 -6.86
CA VAL A 50 1.24 -1.89 -5.77
C VAL A 50 1.10 -0.45 -6.22
N LYS A 51 0.30 0.34 -5.50
CA LYS A 51 0.37 1.79 -5.59
C LYS A 51 1.52 2.30 -4.73
N TRP A 52 2.53 2.88 -5.34
CA TRP A 52 3.69 3.48 -4.65
C TRP A 52 3.36 4.88 -4.13
N ARG A 53 3.80 5.21 -2.92
CA ARG A 53 3.54 6.51 -2.32
C ARG A 53 4.25 7.61 -3.11
N GLY A 54 3.49 8.62 -3.53
CA GLY A 54 4.05 9.81 -4.17
C GLY A 54 4.34 9.65 -5.67
N TYR A 55 4.11 8.47 -6.23
CA TYR A 55 4.18 8.20 -7.67
C TYR A 55 2.78 8.22 -8.29
N PRO A 56 2.61 8.49 -9.59
CA PRO A 56 1.31 8.37 -10.26
C PRO A 56 0.84 6.91 -10.35
N ASP A 57 -0.45 6.70 -10.60
CA ASP A 57 -1.02 5.36 -10.74
C ASP A 57 -0.38 4.57 -11.91
N SER A 58 0.11 5.26 -12.94
CA SER A 58 0.82 4.69 -14.09
C SER A 58 2.13 3.99 -13.76
N GLU A 59 2.74 4.31 -12.62
CA GLU A 59 3.98 3.70 -12.12
C GLU A 59 3.69 2.50 -11.20
N SER A 60 2.43 2.09 -11.05
CA SER A 60 2.09 0.92 -10.22
C SER A 60 2.63 -0.36 -10.86
N THR A 61 3.29 -1.21 -10.07
CA THR A 61 3.91 -2.45 -10.54
C THR A 61 3.33 -3.69 -9.87
N TRP A 62 3.35 -4.81 -10.59
CA TRP A 62 2.98 -6.11 -10.03
C TRP A 62 4.16 -6.70 -9.26
N GLU A 63 4.06 -6.71 -7.93
CA GLU A 63 5.09 -7.24 -7.06
C GLU A 63 4.71 -8.63 -6.50
N PRO A 64 5.64 -9.59 -6.47
CA PRO A 64 5.43 -10.86 -5.80
C PRO A 64 5.29 -10.66 -4.29
N ARG A 65 4.53 -11.54 -3.62
CA ARG A 65 4.31 -11.50 -2.17
C ARG A 65 5.59 -11.34 -1.34
N GLN A 66 6.70 -11.95 -1.76
CA GLN A 66 7.99 -11.92 -1.05
C GLN A 66 8.61 -10.52 -1.03
N ASN A 67 8.32 -9.67 -2.02
CA ASN A 67 8.80 -8.29 -2.05
C ASN A 67 8.05 -7.39 -1.05
N LEU A 68 6.86 -7.81 -0.60
CA LEU A 68 5.98 -6.98 0.22
C LEU A 68 6.26 -7.14 1.72
N LYS A 69 6.91 -6.11 2.28
CA LYS A 69 7.15 -5.94 3.73
C LYS A 69 5.99 -5.25 4.46
N CYS A 70 4.95 -4.80 3.74
CA CYS A 70 3.85 -3.99 4.25
C CYS A 70 2.73 -4.81 4.95
N VAL A 71 3.08 -5.55 6.01
CA VAL A 71 2.20 -6.51 6.71
C VAL A 71 0.81 -5.94 7.04
N ARG A 72 0.74 -4.71 7.54
CA ARG A 72 -0.53 -4.06 7.89
C ARG A 72 -1.43 -3.82 6.67
N ILE A 73 -0.85 -3.41 5.53
CA ILE A 73 -1.62 -3.15 4.30
C ILE A 73 -2.11 -4.47 3.72
N LEU A 74 -1.25 -5.50 3.67
CA LEU A 74 -1.62 -6.86 3.24
C LEU A 74 -2.77 -7.45 4.05
N LYS A 75 -2.66 -7.43 5.39
CA LYS A 75 -3.71 -7.95 6.27
C LYS A 75 -5.05 -7.24 6.03
N GLN A 76 -4.99 -5.93 5.81
CA GLN A 76 -6.18 -5.15 5.60
C GLN A 76 -6.81 -5.40 4.22
N PHE A 77 -5.99 -5.55 3.18
CA PHE A 77 -6.42 -5.91 1.83
C PHE A 77 -7.16 -7.26 1.85
N HIS A 78 -6.56 -8.29 2.46
CA HIS A 78 -7.18 -9.61 2.55
C HIS A 78 -8.47 -9.62 3.38
N LYS A 79 -8.53 -8.84 4.46
CA LYS A 79 -9.76 -8.68 5.25
C LYS A 79 -10.89 -8.01 4.45
N ASP A 80 -10.56 -7.02 3.63
CA ASP A 80 -11.55 -6.35 2.78
C ASP A 80 -11.99 -7.28 1.63
N LEU A 81 -11.08 -8.07 1.06
CA LEU A 81 -11.34 -9.08 0.03
C LEU A 81 -12.24 -10.21 0.52
N GLU A 82 -11.89 -10.84 1.64
CA GLU A 82 -12.70 -11.90 2.25
C GLU A 82 -14.12 -11.42 2.55
N ARG A 83 -14.26 -10.22 3.11
CA ARG A 83 -15.56 -9.62 3.41
C ARG A 83 -16.43 -9.47 2.16
N GLU A 84 -15.86 -8.98 1.06
CA GLU A 84 -16.62 -8.78 -0.18
C GLU A 84 -16.94 -10.10 -0.88
N LEU A 85 -16.05 -11.10 -0.82
CA LEU A 85 -16.32 -12.44 -1.35
C LEU A 85 -17.42 -13.15 -0.56
N LEU A 86 -17.42 -13.03 0.77
CA LEU A 86 -18.50 -13.54 1.61
C LEU A 86 -19.83 -12.85 1.28
N ARG A 87 -19.82 -11.54 1.04
CA ARG A 87 -21.02 -10.77 0.65
C ARG A 87 -21.57 -11.19 -0.71
N ARG A 88 -20.70 -11.47 -1.70
CA ARG A 88 -21.11 -11.78 -3.09
C ARG A 88 -21.45 -13.25 -3.32
N HIS A 89 -20.69 -14.18 -2.74
CA HIS A 89 -20.64 -15.57 -3.20
C HIS A 89 -20.67 -16.61 -2.08
N HIS A 90 -20.77 -16.21 -0.80
CA HIS A 90 -20.65 -17.12 0.36
C HIS A 90 -19.39 -18.02 0.32
N ARG A 91 -18.30 -17.56 -0.32
CA ARG A 91 -17.00 -18.26 -0.39
C ARG A 91 -15.91 -17.38 0.22
N SER A 92 -14.95 -17.99 0.91
CA SER A 92 -13.86 -17.28 1.59
C SER A 92 -12.54 -17.26 0.81
N LYS A 93 -12.33 -18.20 -0.12
CA LYS A 93 -11.05 -18.31 -0.84
C LYS A 93 -10.91 -17.25 -1.95
N PRO A 94 -9.78 -16.55 -2.04
CA PRO A 94 -9.55 -15.57 -3.10
C PRO A 94 -9.45 -16.25 -4.48
N PRO A 95 -10.05 -15.67 -5.53
CA PRO A 95 -9.95 -16.20 -6.88
C PRO A 95 -8.53 -16.01 -7.44
N ARG A 96 -8.19 -16.71 -8.53
CA ARG A 96 -6.88 -16.54 -9.20
C ARG A 96 -6.65 -15.13 -9.76
N HIS A 97 -7.71 -14.45 -10.15
CA HIS A 97 -7.71 -13.06 -10.62
C HIS A 97 -8.94 -12.36 -10.05
N LEU A 98 -8.81 -11.10 -9.67
CA LEU A 98 -9.96 -10.31 -9.28
C LEU A 98 -10.73 -9.84 -10.52
N ASP A 99 -12.06 -9.82 -10.44
CA ASP A 99 -12.85 -9.07 -11.40
C ASP A 99 -12.68 -7.55 -11.16
N PRO A 100 -12.88 -6.70 -12.19
CA PRO A 100 -12.66 -5.25 -12.07
C PRO A 100 -13.49 -4.57 -10.96
N SER A 101 -14.72 -5.07 -10.70
CA SER A 101 -15.58 -4.52 -9.65
C SER A 101 -15.01 -4.82 -8.26
N LEU A 102 -14.52 -6.03 -8.03
CA LEU A 102 -13.87 -6.42 -6.79
C LEU A 102 -12.56 -5.65 -6.57
N ALA A 103 -11.72 -5.53 -7.59
CA ALA A 103 -10.49 -4.73 -7.52
C ALA A 103 -10.78 -3.25 -7.18
N ASN A 104 -11.75 -2.63 -7.88
CA ASN A 104 -12.17 -1.26 -7.59
C ASN A 104 -12.70 -1.11 -6.15
N TYR A 105 -13.51 -2.04 -5.67
CA TYR A 105 -13.98 -2.03 -4.28
C TYR A 105 -12.81 -2.00 -3.27
N LEU A 106 -11.78 -2.83 -3.46
CA LEU A 106 -10.61 -2.86 -2.59
C LEU A 106 -9.83 -1.54 -2.60
N VAL A 107 -9.65 -0.95 -3.80
CA VAL A 107 -9.04 0.37 -3.95
C VAL A 107 -9.85 1.43 -3.20
N GLN A 108 -11.18 1.42 -3.32
CA GLN A 108 -12.04 2.37 -2.60
C GLN A 108 -11.92 2.21 -1.09
N LYS A 109 -11.92 0.97 -0.57
CA LYS A 109 -11.70 0.72 0.87
C LYS A 109 -10.35 1.24 1.36
N ALA A 110 -9.29 1.04 0.57
CA ALA A 110 -7.97 1.55 0.89
C ALA A 110 -7.93 3.09 0.91
N LYS A 111 -8.51 3.74 -0.11
CA LYS A 111 -8.61 5.20 -0.21
C LYS A 111 -9.42 5.81 0.94
N GLN A 112 -10.59 5.23 1.27
CA GLN A 112 -11.41 5.65 2.42
C GLN A 112 -10.61 5.62 3.72
N ARG A 113 -9.90 4.52 3.98
CA ARG A 113 -9.11 4.35 5.21
C ARG A 113 -7.95 5.35 5.31
N ARG A 114 -7.40 5.77 4.16
CA ARG A 114 -6.37 6.82 4.12
C ARG A 114 -6.96 8.21 4.28
N ALA A 115 -8.11 8.49 3.68
CA ALA A 115 -8.84 9.74 3.89
C ALA A 115 -9.18 9.92 5.37
N LEU A 116 -9.69 8.87 6.02
CA LEU A 116 -10.01 8.88 7.45
C LEU A 116 -8.77 9.19 8.31
N ARG A 117 -7.63 8.52 8.05
CA ARG A 117 -6.39 8.81 8.78
C ARG A 117 -5.89 10.25 8.61
N ARG A 118 -6.03 10.82 7.41
CA ARG A 118 -5.67 12.24 7.17
C ARG A 118 -6.58 13.16 7.97
N TRP A 119 -7.88 12.91 7.93
CA TRP A 119 -8.86 13.67 8.69
C TRP A 119 -8.60 13.59 10.21
N GLU A 120 -8.31 12.39 10.75
CA GLU A 120 -7.92 12.20 12.16
C GLU A 120 -6.66 13.01 12.51
N GLN A 121 -5.64 12.99 11.65
CA GLN A 121 -4.41 13.77 11.85
C GLN A 121 -4.67 15.28 11.84
N GLU A 122 -5.49 15.77 10.91
CA GLU A 122 -5.86 17.18 10.81
C GLU A 122 -6.63 17.64 12.05
N LEU A 123 -7.57 16.83 12.53
CA LEU A 123 -8.30 17.12 13.77
C LEU A 123 -7.35 17.16 14.97
N ASN A 124 -6.50 16.14 15.13
CA ASN A 124 -5.56 16.07 16.24
C ASN A 124 -4.55 17.22 16.22
N ALA A 125 -4.11 17.69 15.04
CA ALA A 125 -3.20 18.83 14.90
C ALA A 125 -3.82 20.18 15.29
N LYS A 126 -5.14 20.32 15.14
CA LYS A 126 -5.88 21.55 15.49
C LYS A 126 -6.33 21.59 16.95
N ARG A 127 -6.15 20.51 17.72
CA ARG A 127 -6.53 20.45 19.13
C ARG A 127 -5.47 21.11 20.01
N SER A 128 -5.94 21.77 21.07
CA SER A 128 -5.12 22.39 22.11
C SER A 128 -4.79 21.46 23.29
N HIS A 129 -5.27 20.22 23.31
CA HIS A 129 -5.09 19.26 24.42
C HIS A 129 -4.62 17.88 23.93
N LEU A 130 -3.89 17.15 24.80
CA LEU A 130 -3.07 15.96 24.50
C LEU A 130 -3.83 14.67 24.17
N GLY A 131 -5.17 14.67 24.14
CA GLY A 131 -5.97 13.47 23.86
C GLY A 131 -6.04 13.15 22.36
N ARG A 132 -5.96 11.86 21.99
CA ARG A 132 -6.21 11.36 20.63
C ARG A 132 -7.63 10.80 20.54
N ILE A 133 -8.33 11.09 19.44
CA ILE A 133 -9.62 10.47 19.08
C ILE A 133 -9.37 9.09 18.46
#